data_AF-A0A3L7PCZ2-F1
#
_entry.id   AF-A0A3L7PCZ2-F1
#
_cell.length_a   1.000
_cell.length_b   1.000
_cell.length_c   1.000
_cell.angle_alpha   90.00
_cell.angle_beta   90.00
_cell.angle_gamma   90.00
#
_symmetry.space_group_name_H-M   'P 1'
#
loop_
_entity.id
_entity.type
_entity.pdbx_description
1 polymer ?
#
loop_
_entity_poly.entity_id
_entity_poly.type
_entity_poly.pdbx_seq_one_letter_code
_entity_poly.pdbx_strand_id
1 'polypeptide(L)'
;TLNDMERLLTRNRIFVDRTKGVGVLTKEEAINGGATGPVARASGVTRDLRKDDPYLAYGDLDFQVCCASAGDCYSRYLVRMQEMRESLRIVAQALENLPAGPVDVGIGQRVARPTKQQVYSTIEGTISHFELSMSNRGFEVPHEESYAATEAPNGELGFYIVGDGSENAYRARCRPPSVLHFALFPQLIRGHTLSDVVAVLGSLNIIAAELDR
;
A
#
# COMPACT_ATOMS: atom_id res chain seq x y z
N THR A 1 -7.73 -7.73 21.63
CA THR A 1 -7.06 -6.45 21.30
C THR A 1 -5.67 -6.72 20.73
N LEU A 2 -4.97 -5.73 20.15
CA LEU A 2 -3.58 -5.89 19.66
C LEU A 2 -2.64 -6.44 20.74
N ASN A 3 -2.82 -5.98 21.98
CA ASN A 3 -2.03 -6.43 23.14
C ASN A 3 -2.27 -7.91 23.48
N ASP A 4 -3.51 -8.40 23.31
CA ASP A 4 -3.81 -9.82 23.52
C ASP A 4 -3.12 -10.69 22.46
N MET A 5 -3.13 -10.25 21.19
CA MET A 5 -2.46 -10.97 20.10
C MET A 5 -0.95 -11.06 20.33
N GLU A 6 -0.32 -9.95 20.73
CA GLU A 6 1.11 -9.92 21.05
C GLU A 6 1.44 -10.83 22.25
N ARG A 7 0.62 -10.78 23.31
CA ARG A 7 0.80 -11.63 24.49
C ARG A 7 0.72 -13.12 24.14
N LEU A 8 -0.17 -13.50 23.23
CA LEU A 8 -0.36 -14.89 22.80
C LEU A 8 0.70 -15.40 21.82
N LEU A 9 1.24 -14.54 20.95
CA LEU A 9 2.12 -14.97 19.86
C LEU A 9 3.59 -14.62 20.12
N THR A 10 3.89 -13.40 20.54
CA THR A 10 5.26 -12.87 20.57
C THR A 10 6.14 -13.56 21.59
N ARG A 11 5.58 -13.95 22.74
CA ARG A 11 6.28 -14.70 23.81
C ARG A 11 6.12 -16.21 23.70
N ASN A 12 5.31 -16.70 22.76
CA ASN A 12 5.05 -18.12 22.63
C ASN A 12 6.23 -18.82 21.98
N ARG A 13 6.87 -19.71 22.73
CA ARG A 13 8.01 -20.50 22.28
C ARG A 13 7.72 -21.27 20.99
N ILE A 14 6.54 -21.86 20.85
CA ILE A 14 6.16 -22.63 19.66
C ILE A 14 6.15 -21.72 18.43
N PHE A 15 5.64 -20.50 18.57
CA PHE A 15 5.58 -19.54 17.46
C PHE A 15 6.97 -19.04 17.08
N VAL A 16 7.80 -18.70 18.08
CA VAL A 16 9.18 -18.26 17.86
C VAL A 16 10.01 -19.35 17.19
N ASP A 17 9.95 -20.59 17.69
CA ASP A 17 10.71 -21.73 17.15
C ASP A 17 10.32 -22.04 15.69
N ARG A 18 9.06 -21.74 15.29
CA ARG A 18 8.54 -21.97 13.93
C ARG A 18 8.80 -20.82 12.95
N THR A 19 9.17 -19.64 13.41
CA THR A 19 9.26 -18.43 12.57
C THR A 19 10.64 -17.78 12.59
N LYS A 20 11.41 -17.97 13.65
CA LYS A 20 12.74 -17.39 13.80
C LYS A 20 13.75 -18.15 12.95
N GLY A 21 14.51 -17.43 12.13
CA GLY A 21 15.49 -18.02 11.20
C GLY A 21 14.88 -18.78 10.01
N VAL A 22 13.57 -18.66 9.78
CA VAL A 22 12.88 -19.26 8.62
C VAL A 22 12.70 -18.19 7.54
N GLY A 23 13.03 -18.52 6.29
CA GLY A 23 12.86 -17.60 5.15
C GLY A 23 13.64 -16.30 5.32
N VAL A 24 14.92 -16.40 5.70
CA VAL A 24 15.80 -15.24 5.89
C VAL A 24 16.03 -14.58 4.55
N LEU A 25 15.79 -13.27 4.49
CA LEU A 25 16.09 -12.42 3.35
C LEU A 25 17.15 -11.40 3.78
N THR A 26 18.29 -11.38 3.10
CA THR A 26 19.30 -10.36 3.38
C THR A 26 18.89 -9.01 2.79
N LYS A 27 19.48 -7.92 3.29
CA LYS A 27 19.22 -6.57 2.78
C LYS A 27 19.53 -6.44 1.28
N GLU A 28 20.63 -7.02 0.83
CA GLU A 28 21.06 -6.96 -0.58
C GLU A 28 20.12 -7.75 -1.49
N GLU A 29 19.71 -8.95 -1.07
CA GLU A 29 18.73 -9.75 -1.80
C GLU A 29 17.36 -9.07 -1.85
N ALA A 30 16.94 -8.40 -0.76
CA ALA A 30 15.69 -7.64 -0.75
C ALA A 30 15.71 -6.51 -1.79
N ILE A 31 16.82 -5.78 -1.89
CA ILE A 31 16.99 -4.68 -2.85
C ILE A 31 17.04 -5.22 -4.29
N ASN A 32 17.89 -6.21 -4.55
CA ASN A 32 18.04 -6.83 -5.87
C ASN A 32 16.74 -7.51 -6.34
N GLY A 33 15.98 -8.06 -5.40
CA GLY A 33 14.69 -8.68 -5.61
C GLY A 33 13.53 -7.70 -5.83
N GLY A 34 13.76 -6.40 -5.67
CA GLY A 34 12.71 -5.39 -5.74
C GLY A 34 11.66 -5.52 -4.63
N ALA A 35 11.99 -6.14 -3.50
CA ALA A 35 11.08 -6.25 -2.37
C ALA A 35 10.82 -4.86 -1.77
N THR A 36 9.55 -4.59 -1.47
CA THR A 36 9.10 -3.35 -0.82
C THR A 36 8.29 -3.63 0.43
N GLY A 37 7.94 -2.61 1.20
CA GLY A 37 7.04 -2.74 2.34
C GLY A 37 7.62 -3.48 3.55
N PRO A 38 6.75 -4.16 4.34
CA PRO A 38 7.16 -4.87 5.54
C PRO A 38 8.20 -5.95 5.29
N VAL A 39 8.20 -6.55 4.09
CA VAL A 39 9.19 -7.57 3.68
C VAL A 39 10.59 -6.97 3.57
N ALA A 40 10.70 -5.79 2.95
CA ALA A 40 11.97 -5.07 2.84
C ALA A 40 12.41 -4.51 4.19
N ARG A 41 11.47 -3.92 4.95
CA ARG A 41 11.72 -3.35 6.28
C ARG A 41 12.15 -4.38 7.31
N ALA A 42 11.67 -5.63 7.21
CA ALA A 42 12.12 -6.71 8.07
C ALA A 42 13.59 -7.12 7.82
N SER A 43 14.10 -6.81 6.63
CA SER A 43 15.45 -7.15 6.15
C SER A 43 16.43 -5.97 6.30
N GLY A 44 16.03 -4.87 6.95
CA GLY A 44 16.87 -3.70 7.21
C GLY A 44 16.87 -2.63 6.11
N VAL A 45 15.91 -2.68 5.18
CA VAL A 45 15.67 -1.60 4.21
C VAL A 45 14.75 -0.57 4.86
N THR A 46 15.21 0.67 5.01
CA THR A 46 14.49 1.73 5.74
C THR A 46 13.52 2.54 4.89
N ARG A 47 13.24 2.09 3.66
CA ARG A 47 12.40 2.81 2.69
C ARG A 47 10.92 2.70 3.04
N ASP A 48 10.22 3.83 3.01
CA ASP A 48 8.77 3.93 3.18
C ASP A 48 8.26 5.15 2.40
N LEU A 49 7.40 4.93 1.41
CA LEU A 49 6.95 6.02 0.53
C LEU A 49 6.22 7.12 1.30
N ARG A 50 5.58 6.82 2.42
CA ARG A 50 4.85 7.83 3.20
C ARG A 50 5.76 8.88 3.82
N LYS A 51 7.06 8.57 4.00
CA LYS A 51 8.08 9.50 4.50
C LYS A 51 9.03 9.98 3.41
N ASP A 52 9.48 9.08 2.54
CA ASP A 52 10.49 9.40 1.53
C ASP A 52 9.90 10.25 0.41
N ASP A 53 8.69 9.90 -0.08
CA ASP A 53 7.96 10.60 -1.14
C ASP A 53 6.51 10.84 -0.69
N PRO A 54 6.29 11.73 0.30
CA PRO A 54 5.01 11.85 0.99
C PRO A 54 3.89 12.28 0.03
N TYR A 55 2.79 11.51 0.05
CA TYR A 55 1.56 11.81 -0.68
C TYR A 55 0.43 12.17 0.28
N LEU A 56 -0.59 12.87 -0.23
CA LEU A 56 -1.72 13.36 0.58
C LEU A 56 -1.22 14.15 1.81
N ALA A 57 -1.75 13.87 2.99
CA ALA A 57 -1.39 14.53 4.25
C ALA A 57 -0.34 13.75 5.07
N TYR A 58 0.31 12.71 4.52
CA TYR A 58 1.31 11.95 5.28
C TYR A 58 2.54 12.76 5.67
N GLY A 59 2.84 13.86 4.95
CA GLY A 59 3.92 14.79 5.30
C GLY A 59 3.68 15.55 6.61
N ASP A 60 2.42 15.71 7.03
CA ASP A 60 2.04 16.48 8.23
C ASP A 60 1.86 15.60 9.47
N LEU A 61 1.91 14.27 9.31
CA LEU A 61 1.63 13.29 10.37
C LEU A 61 2.92 12.75 10.99
N ASP A 62 2.97 12.65 12.32
CA ASP A 62 4.12 12.09 13.03
C ASP A 62 3.95 10.60 13.30
N PHE A 63 4.72 9.77 12.59
CA PHE A 63 4.78 8.33 12.82
C PHE A 63 6.20 7.82 12.62
N GLN A 64 6.49 6.62 13.13
CA GLN A 64 7.81 6.00 13.01
C GLN A 64 7.80 4.84 12.00
N VAL A 65 8.84 4.78 11.18
CA VAL A 65 9.03 3.66 10.23
C VAL A 65 9.62 2.49 11.01
N CYS A 66 8.88 1.38 11.04
CA CYS A 66 9.25 0.19 11.79
C CYS A 66 10.18 -0.69 10.96
N CYS A 67 11.43 -0.86 11.41
CA CYS A 67 12.42 -1.71 10.72
C CYS A 67 12.94 -2.81 11.66
N ALA A 68 13.34 -3.93 11.07
CA ALA A 68 14.07 -5.00 11.74
C ALA A 68 15.28 -5.39 10.87
N SER A 69 16.22 -6.15 11.43
CA SER A 69 17.48 -6.49 10.76
C SER A 69 17.63 -7.97 10.38
N ALA A 70 16.84 -8.87 10.97
CA ALA A 70 17.10 -10.31 10.81
C ALA A 70 16.51 -10.91 9.52
N GLY A 71 15.54 -10.26 8.86
CA GLY A 71 15.00 -10.69 7.57
C GLY A 71 14.15 -11.97 7.60
N ASP A 72 13.94 -12.56 8.78
CA ASP A 72 13.19 -13.80 8.97
C ASP A 72 11.66 -13.57 9.04
N CYS A 73 10.90 -14.66 9.00
CA CYS A 73 9.44 -14.61 9.13
C CYS A 73 8.99 -13.91 10.42
N TYR A 74 9.72 -14.12 11.52
CA TYR A 74 9.44 -13.49 12.80
C TYR A 74 9.63 -11.96 12.75
N SER A 75 10.69 -11.46 12.12
CA SER A 75 10.92 -10.03 11.93
C SER A 75 9.82 -9.37 11.11
N ARG A 76 9.33 -10.04 10.06
CA ARG A 76 8.18 -9.56 9.26
C ARG A 76 6.91 -9.48 10.09
N TYR A 77 6.69 -10.44 10.99
CA TYR A 77 5.58 -10.39 11.94
C TYR A 77 5.73 -9.19 12.90
N LEU A 78 6.91 -8.99 13.48
CA LEU A 78 7.16 -7.88 14.40
C LEU A 78 6.95 -6.52 13.73
N VAL A 79 7.47 -6.32 12.51
CA VAL A 79 7.27 -5.09 11.74
C VAL A 79 5.78 -4.79 11.55
N ARG A 80 4.98 -5.78 11.12
CA ARG A 80 3.53 -5.60 10.95
C ARG A 80 2.81 -5.28 12.27
N MET A 81 3.20 -5.93 13.37
CA MET A 81 2.62 -5.64 14.68
C MET A 81 2.89 -4.19 15.11
N GLN A 82 4.09 -3.67 14.85
CA GLN A 82 4.42 -2.28 15.16
C GLN A 82 3.74 -1.31 14.19
N GLU A 83 3.66 -1.62 12.90
CA GLU A 83 2.92 -0.82 11.92
C GLU A 83 1.44 -0.69 12.26
N MET A 84 0.80 -1.72 12.82
CA MET A 84 -0.58 -1.63 13.30
C MET A 84 -0.70 -0.62 14.46
N ARG A 85 0.30 -0.51 15.34
CA ARG A 85 0.31 0.49 16.41
C ARG A 85 0.52 1.90 15.88
N GLU A 86 1.48 2.07 14.98
CA GLU A 86 1.71 3.36 14.32
C GLU A 86 0.50 3.79 13.49
N SER A 87 -0.21 2.84 12.87
CA SER A 87 -1.47 3.12 12.16
C SER A 87 -2.55 3.65 13.09
N LEU A 88 -2.69 3.08 14.30
CA LEU A 88 -3.61 3.62 15.31
C LEU A 88 -3.22 5.03 15.75
N ARG A 89 -1.91 5.28 15.90
CA ARG A 89 -1.39 6.62 16.24
C ARG A 89 -1.67 7.63 15.13
N ILE A 90 -1.53 7.25 13.87
CA ILE A 90 -1.89 8.08 12.71
C ILE A 90 -3.38 8.40 12.73
N VAL A 91 -4.24 7.40 12.95
CA VAL A 91 -5.70 7.62 13.02
C VAL A 91 -6.07 8.59 14.15
N ALA A 92 -5.45 8.46 15.32
CA ALA A 92 -5.69 9.39 16.43
C ALA A 92 -5.30 10.83 16.06
N GLN A 93 -4.11 11.04 15.47
CA GLN A 93 -3.66 12.35 15.02
C GLN A 93 -4.55 12.95 13.91
N ALA A 94 -4.98 12.12 12.97
CA ALA A 94 -5.85 12.55 11.89
C ALA A 94 -7.24 12.97 12.40
N LEU A 95 -7.75 12.31 13.45
CA LEU A 95 -9.00 12.70 14.10
C LEU A 95 -8.87 14.02 14.87
N GLU A 96 -7.74 14.25 15.54
CA GLU A 96 -7.48 15.49 16.28
C GLU A 96 -7.27 16.70 15.34
N ASN A 97 -6.61 16.48 14.20
CA ASN A 97 -6.23 17.53 13.26
C ASN A 97 -7.13 17.61 12.02
N LEU A 98 -8.36 17.07 12.08
CA LEU A 98 -9.24 17.03 10.91
C LEU A 98 -9.68 18.45 10.50
N PRO A 99 -9.24 18.97 9.35
CA PRO A 99 -9.63 20.31 8.93
C PRO A 99 -11.10 20.31 8.48
N ALA A 100 -11.79 21.43 8.75
CA ALA A 100 -13.06 21.69 8.10
C ALA A 100 -12.83 22.12 6.64
N GLY A 101 -13.69 21.70 5.73
CA GLY A 101 -13.57 22.08 4.32
C GLY A 101 -14.37 21.16 3.39
N PRO A 102 -14.37 21.46 2.08
CA PRO A 102 -14.89 20.55 1.08
C PRO A 102 -14.01 19.30 0.99
N VAL A 103 -14.65 18.13 0.85
CA VAL A 103 -13.96 16.83 0.72
C VAL A 103 -13.48 16.59 -0.71
N ASP A 104 -14.16 17.17 -1.69
CA ASP A 104 -13.87 17.05 -3.12
C ASP A 104 -13.39 18.38 -3.71
N VAL A 105 -12.73 18.28 -4.87
CA VAL A 105 -12.41 19.45 -5.68
C VAL A 105 -13.68 20.19 -6.11
N GLY A 106 -13.57 21.52 -6.23
CA GLY A 106 -14.71 22.37 -6.57
C GLY A 106 -15.27 22.10 -7.98
N ILE A 107 -16.56 22.44 -8.18
CA ILE A 107 -17.29 22.24 -9.45
C ILE A 107 -16.55 22.85 -10.66
N GLY A 108 -15.85 23.97 -10.45
CA GLY A 108 -15.12 24.67 -11.52
C GLY A 108 -14.03 23.84 -12.21
N GLN A 109 -13.50 22.81 -11.53
CA GLN A 109 -12.48 21.93 -12.10
C GLN A 109 -13.07 20.82 -12.98
N ARG A 110 -14.40 20.65 -12.99
CA ARG A 110 -15.13 19.64 -13.79
C ARG A 110 -14.51 18.22 -13.76
N VAL A 111 -13.97 17.82 -12.60
CA VAL A 111 -13.35 16.50 -12.40
C VAL A 111 -14.17 15.67 -11.42
N ALA A 112 -14.56 16.26 -10.28
CA ALA A 112 -15.42 15.60 -9.31
C ALA A 112 -16.90 15.80 -9.65
N ARG A 113 -17.72 14.79 -9.33
CA ARG A 113 -19.17 14.89 -9.50
C ARG A 113 -19.73 15.88 -8.48
N PRO A 114 -20.61 16.81 -8.90
CA PRO A 114 -21.25 17.74 -7.99
C PRO A 114 -22.18 17.01 -7.01
N THR A 115 -22.38 17.59 -5.83
CA THR A 115 -23.32 17.05 -4.84
C THR A 115 -24.76 17.12 -5.38
N LYS A 116 -25.63 16.20 -4.92
CA LYS A 116 -27.02 16.16 -5.38
C LYS A 116 -27.77 17.48 -5.12
N GLN A 117 -27.48 18.15 -4.02
CA GLN A 117 -28.07 19.46 -3.71
C GLN A 117 -27.67 20.51 -4.75
N GLN A 118 -26.39 20.56 -5.15
CA GLN A 118 -25.91 21.49 -6.19
C GLN A 118 -26.52 21.18 -7.56
N VAL A 119 -26.71 19.90 -7.89
CA VAL A 119 -27.35 19.47 -9.15
C VAL A 119 -28.79 19.99 -9.27
N TYR A 120 -29.55 20.02 -8.18
CA TYR A 120 -30.95 20.47 -8.21
C TYR A 120 -31.12 21.99 -8.06
N SER A 121 -30.12 22.69 -7.54
CA SER A 121 -30.22 24.11 -7.20
C SER A 121 -29.49 25.04 -8.20
N THR A 122 -28.49 24.54 -8.92
CA THR A 122 -27.66 25.34 -9.84
C THR A 122 -27.63 24.73 -11.22
N ILE A 123 -27.70 25.57 -12.25
CA ILE A 123 -27.64 25.13 -13.66
C ILE A 123 -26.27 24.52 -13.95
N GLU A 124 -25.19 25.14 -13.45
CA GLU A 124 -23.82 24.67 -13.60
C GLU A 124 -23.63 23.29 -12.98
N GLY A 125 -24.18 23.05 -11.80
CA GLY A 125 -24.17 21.74 -11.16
C GLY A 125 -24.89 20.68 -12.00
N THR A 126 -26.03 21.02 -12.60
CA THR A 126 -26.73 20.13 -13.52
C THR A 126 -25.89 19.83 -14.77
N ILE A 127 -25.31 20.86 -15.40
CA ILE A 127 -24.49 20.70 -16.61
C ILE A 127 -23.27 19.82 -16.31
N SER A 128 -22.49 20.12 -15.28
CA SER A 128 -21.31 19.33 -14.91
C SER A 128 -21.67 17.88 -14.59
N HIS A 129 -22.81 17.63 -13.95
CA HIS A 129 -23.29 16.27 -13.69
C HIS A 129 -23.55 15.50 -14.98
N PHE A 130 -24.21 16.13 -15.95
CA PHE A 130 -24.49 15.52 -17.26
C PHE A 130 -23.21 15.31 -18.06
N GLU A 131 -22.35 16.32 -18.18
CA GLU A 131 -21.08 16.24 -18.93
C GLU A 131 -20.19 15.10 -18.43
N LEU A 132 -20.02 14.97 -17.11
CA LEU A 132 -19.23 13.90 -16.49
C LEU A 132 -19.88 12.52 -16.53
N SER A 133 -21.19 12.44 -16.78
CA SER A 133 -21.91 11.15 -16.85
C SER A 133 -22.08 10.66 -18.28
N MET A 134 -21.96 11.56 -19.26
CA MET A 134 -22.02 11.23 -20.67
C MET A 134 -20.67 10.70 -21.16
N SER A 135 -20.70 9.54 -21.81
CA SER A 135 -19.52 8.81 -22.32
C SER A 135 -18.90 9.41 -23.60
N ASN A 136 -19.21 10.66 -23.91
CA ASN A 136 -18.74 11.35 -25.13
C ASN A 136 -18.26 12.78 -24.85
N ARG A 137 -18.06 13.13 -23.59
CA ARG A 137 -17.66 14.46 -23.15
C ARG A 137 -16.63 14.38 -22.04
N GLY A 138 -16.89 13.56 -21.01
CA GLY A 138 -15.92 13.20 -19.98
C GLY A 138 -15.16 14.38 -19.35
N PHE A 139 -13.97 14.09 -18.84
CA PHE A 139 -12.96 15.09 -18.46
C PHE A 139 -11.83 15.07 -19.48
N GLU A 140 -11.12 16.19 -19.63
CA GLU A 140 -9.98 16.29 -20.54
C GLU A 140 -8.80 15.45 -20.00
N VAL A 141 -8.34 14.49 -20.79
CA VAL A 141 -7.22 13.61 -20.44
C VAL A 141 -5.96 14.13 -21.14
N PRO A 142 -4.85 14.35 -20.41
CA PRO A 142 -3.60 14.75 -21.04
C PRO A 142 -2.99 13.60 -21.87
N HIS A 143 -2.26 13.94 -22.93
CA HIS A 143 -1.46 13.00 -23.73
C HIS A 143 -0.10 12.74 -23.06
N GLU A 144 -0.11 12.16 -21.86
CA GLU A 144 1.07 11.98 -21.02
C GLU A 144 1.12 10.59 -20.39
N GLU A 145 2.29 10.23 -19.85
CA GLU A 145 2.48 9.05 -19.03
C GLU A 145 2.85 9.42 -17.59
N SER A 146 2.38 8.65 -16.63
CA SER A 146 2.67 8.86 -15.22
C SER A 146 2.78 7.54 -14.48
N TYR A 147 3.77 7.45 -13.59
CA TYR A 147 3.85 6.40 -12.58
C TYR A 147 3.67 7.03 -11.21
N ALA A 148 2.62 6.60 -10.51
CA ALA A 148 2.38 6.96 -9.12
C ALA A 148 2.34 5.70 -8.28
N ALA A 149 2.94 5.77 -7.09
CA ALA A 149 2.94 4.66 -6.15
C ALA A 149 2.56 5.13 -4.74
N THR A 150 1.96 4.21 -4.00
CA THR A 150 1.59 4.43 -2.59
C THR A 150 2.11 3.27 -1.76
N GLU A 151 2.33 3.51 -0.47
CA GLU A 151 2.71 2.45 0.47
C GLU A 151 1.44 1.69 0.88
N ALA A 152 1.10 0.64 0.15
CA ALA A 152 0.06 -0.29 0.56
C ALA A 152 0.55 -1.15 1.74
N PRO A 153 -0.35 -1.82 2.50
CA PRO A 153 0.06 -2.65 3.64
C PRO A 153 1.01 -3.81 3.28
N ASN A 154 0.98 -4.26 2.02
CA ASN A 154 1.92 -5.24 1.51
C ASN A 154 3.23 -4.62 1.02
N GLY A 155 3.24 -3.34 0.62
CA GLY A 155 4.40 -2.61 0.14
C GLY A 155 4.04 -1.62 -0.94
N GLU A 156 5.02 -1.23 -1.75
CA GLU A 156 4.83 -0.28 -2.85
C GLU A 156 3.84 -0.82 -3.89
N LEU A 157 2.63 -0.23 -3.92
CA LEU A 157 1.61 -0.49 -4.93
C LEU A 157 1.58 0.71 -5.87
N GLY A 158 1.98 0.47 -7.12
CA GLY A 158 2.05 1.51 -8.13
C GLY A 158 1.19 1.25 -9.35
N PHE A 159 0.82 2.34 -10.03
CA PHE A 159 0.12 2.32 -11.30
C PHE A 159 0.88 3.17 -12.30
N TYR A 160 1.22 2.56 -13.43
CA TYR A 160 1.72 3.24 -14.61
C TYR A 160 0.57 3.43 -15.59
N ILE A 161 0.22 4.68 -15.86
CA ILE A 161 -0.93 5.06 -16.68
C ILE A 161 -0.41 5.90 -17.85
N VAL A 162 -0.93 5.63 -19.04
CA VAL A 162 -0.66 6.40 -20.26
C VAL A 162 -2.00 6.90 -20.81
N GLY A 163 -2.10 8.22 -20.99
CA GLY A 163 -3.20 8.89 -21.64
C GLY A 163 -2.88 9.19 -23.11
N ASP A 164 -3.86 8.97 -23.99
CA ASP A 164 -3.80 9.30 -25.42
C ASP A 164 -4.84 10.37 -25.79
N GLY A 165 -5.25 11.20 -24.82
CA GLY A 165 -6.29 12.22 -25.00
C GLY A 165 -7.71 11.68 -25.13
N SER A 166 -7.88 10.35 -25.19
CA SER A 166 -9.20 9.73 -25.14
C SER A 166 -9.72 9.63 -23.70
N GLU A 167 -11.02 9.39 -23.54
CA GLU A 167 -11.65 9.21 -22.21
C GLU A 167 -11.16 7.96 -21.47
N ASN A 168 -10.47 7.05 -22.16
CA ASN A 168 -9.98 5.80 -21.58
C ASN A 168 -8.45 5.83 -21.50
N ALA A 169 -7.89 5.21 -20.46
CA ALA A 169 -6.45 5.03 -20.40
C ALA A 169 -5.98 4.13 -21.55
N TYR A 170 -5.08 4.65 -22.40
CA TYR A 170 -4.44 3.89 -23.46
C TYR A 170 -3.72 2.66 -22.91
N ARG A 171 -3.05 2.85 -21.76
CA ARG A 171 -2.43 1.77 -21.00
C ARG A 171 -2.58 2.04 -19.51
N ALA A 172 -2.95 1.00 -18.76
CA ALA A 172 -2.89 1.00 -17.31
C ALA A 172 -2.19 -0.28 -16.85
N ARG A 173 -1.00 -0.14 -16.26
CA ARG A 173 -0.24 -1.26 -15.70
C ARG A 173 -0.10 -1.10 -14.19
N CYS A 174 -0.65 -2.06 -13.46
CA CYS A 174 -0.41 -2.20 -12.04
C CYS A 174 0.97 -2.81 -11.80
N ARG A 175 1.75 -2.23 -10.88
CA ARG A 175 2.92 -2.85 -10.25
C ARG A 175 2.51 -3.27 -8.83
N PRO A 176 2.01 -4.50 -8.66
CA PRO A 176 1.64 -5.02 -7.34
C PRO A 176 2.90 -5.48 -6.57
N PRO A 177 2.94 -5.29 -5.24
CA PRO A 177 4.04 -5.78 -4.41
C PRO A 177 4.07 -7.32 -4.38
N SER A 178 2.91 -7.97 -4.36
CA SER A 178 2.76 -9.42 -4.24
C SER A 178 3.51 -10.21 -5.33
N VAL A 179 3.58 -9.71 -6.57
CA VAL A 179 4.30 -10.40 -7.68
C VAL A 179 5.81 -10.44 -7.39
N LEU A 180 6.39 -9.33 -6.93
CA LEU A 180 7.81 -9.26 -6.62
C LEU A 180 8.16 -10.08 -5.37
N HIS A 181 7.30 -10.05 -4.36
CA HIS A 181 7.47 -10.89 -3.16
C HIS A 181 7.37 -12.37 -3.49
N PHE A 182 6.42 -12.77 -4.35
CA PHE A 182 6.29 -14.17 -4.76
C PHE A 182 7.45 -14.63 -5.65
N ALA A 183 8.04 -13.74 -6.45
CA ALA A 183 9.25 -14.07 -7.22
C ALA A 183 10.44 -14.46 -6.32
N LEU A 184 10.50 -13.95 -5.08
CA LEU A 184 11.52 -14.32 -4.09
C LEU A 184 11.23 -15.63 -3.36
N PHE A 185 9.98 -16.10 -3.41
CA PHE A 185 9.54 -17.28 -2.68
C PHE A 185 10.38 -18.55 -2.96
N PRO A 186 10.73 -18.90 -4.23
CA PRO A 186 11.54 -20.07 -4.51
C PRO A 186 12.95 -20.04 -3.92
N GLN A 187 13.50 -18.85 -3.65
CA GLN A 187 14.80 -18.70 -3.00
C GLN A 187 14.66 -18.85 -1.49
N LEU A 188 13.63 -18.24 -0.89
CA LEU A 188 13.38 -18.23 0.55
C LEU A 188 13.03 -19.62 1.13
N ILE A 189 12.56 -20.55 0.32
CA ILE A 189 12.20 -21.91 0.77
C ILE A 189 13.35 -22.92 0.64
N ARG A 190 14.47 -22.55 0.01
CA ARG A 190 15.60 -23.47 -0.18
C ARG A 190 16.24 -23.82 1.17
N GLY A 191 16.45 -25.11 1.41
CA GLY A 191 17.04 -25.60 2.67
C GLY A 191 16.07 -25.69 3.85
N HIS A 192 14.78 -25.41 3.64
CA HIS A 192 13.74 -25.51 4.67
C HIS A 192 12.87 -26.77 4.53
N THR A 193 12.12 -27.09 5.58
CA THR A 193 11.18 -28.22 5.57
C THR A 193 9.84 -27.84 4.93
N LEU A 194 9.03 -28.82 4.52
CA LEU A 194 7.71 -28.58 3.94
C LEU A 194 6.79 -27.78 4.89
N SER A 195 6.89 -28.00 6.20
CA SER A 195 6.13 -27.25 7.19
C SER A 195 6.49 -25.77 7.26
N ASP A 196 7.74 -25.41 6.91
CA ASP A 196 8.23 -24.04 6.94
C ASP A 196 7.80 -23.25 5.70
N VAL A 197 7.55 -23.93 4.58
CA VAL A 197 7.04 -23.33 3.33
C VAL A 197 5.76 -22.53 3.60
N VAL A 198 4.86 -23.06 4.44
CA VAL A 198 3.61 -22.40 4.83
C VAL A 198 3.88 -21.13 5.62
N ALA A 199 4.87 -21.16 6.53
CA ALA A 199 5.25 -19.99 7.32
C ALA A 199 5.87 -18.90 6.44
N VAL A 200 6.75 -19.27 5.50
CA VAL A 200 7.35 -18.34 4.53
C VAL A 200 6.26 -17.70 3.68
N LEU A 201 5.36 -18.49 3.09
CA LEU A 201 4.29 -17.98 2.23
C LEU A 201 3.36 -17.02 3.01
N GLY A 202 2.95 -17.42 4.22
CA GLY A 202 2.13 -16.58 5.09
C GLY A 202 2.84 -15.28 5.49
N SER A 203 4.15 -15.32 5.71
CA SER A 203 4.94 -14.14 6.07
C SER A 203 5.06 -13.11 4.94
N LEU A 204 4.96 -13.54 3.67
CA LEU A 204 4.95 -12.66 2.50
C LEU A 204 3.59 -11.99 2.30
N ASN A 205 2.51 -12.55 2.86
CA ASN A 205 1.13 -12.07 2.71
C ASN A 205 0.68 -11.92 1.24
N ILE A 206 0.84 -12.99 0.47
CA ILE A 206 0.50 -13.01 -0.96
C ILE A 206 -1.01 -12.99 -1.17
N ILE A 207 -1.48 -12.02 -1.96
CA ILE A 207 -2.88 -11.93 -2.39
C ILE A 207 -2.95 -12.41 -3.84
N ALA A 208 -3.68 -13.51 -4.09
CA ALA A 208 -3.77 -14.10 -5.42
C ALA A 208 -4.30 -13.11 -6.49
N ALA A 209 -5.27 -12.28 -6.12
CA ALA A 209 -5.83 -11.26 -7.01
C ALA A 209 -4.86 -10.11 -7.35
N GLU A 210 -3.80 -9.91 -6.56
CA GLU A 210 -2.72 -9.00 -6.95
C GLU A 210 -1.72 -9.67 -7.89
N LEU A 211 -1.60 -11.00 -7.84
CA LEU A 211 -0.62 -11.75 -8.61
C LEU A 211 -1.06 -11.99 -10.06
N ASP A 212 -2.36 -12.14 -10.29
CA ASP A 212 -2.96 -12.55 -11.57
C ASP A 212 -3.32 -11.38 -12.53
N ARG A 213 -2.73 -10.18 -12.35
CA ARG A 213 -3.11 -8.94 -13.06
C ARG A 213 -2.38 -8.67 -14.38
#